data_AF-A0A1C0V1L4-F1
#
_entry.id   AF-A0A1C0V1L4-F1
#
_cell.length_a   1.000
_cell.length_b   1.000
_cell.length_c   1.000
_cell.angle_alpha   90.00
_cell.angle_beta   90.00
_cell.angle_gamma   90.00
#
_symmetry.space_group_name_H-M   'P 1'
#
loop_
_entity.id
_entity.type
_entity.pdbx_description
1 polymer ?
#
loop_
_entity_poly.entity_id
_entity_poly.type
_entity_poly.pdbx_seq_one_letter_code
_entity_poly.pdbx_strand_id
1 'polypeptide(L)'
;MFEENYRFPVSPLPTNNRWKWQVLLPTGAILTSKEYYPTSEQAICAGEHWIAVETAFSALKLCLSQICTEGNITQKEYRNLMTSFIKITKHS
;
A
#
# COMPACT_ATOMS: atom_id res chain seq x y z
N MET A 1 6.54 13.48 -21.92
CA MET A 1 7.50 13.38 -20.80
C MET A 1 7.12 12.09 -20.10
N PHE A 2 7.95 11.06 -20.21
CA PHE A 2 7.58 9.70 -19.81
C PHE A 2 7.26 9.68 -18.32
N GLU A 3 6.01 9.35 -17.99
CA GLU A 3 5.63 8.90 -16.65
C GLU A 3 6.38 7.60 -16.39
N GLU A 4 7.60 7.70 -15.87
CA GLU A 4 8.23 6.60 -15.17
C GLU A 4 7.31 6.27 -13.99
N ASN A 5 6.41 5.34 -14.22
CA ASN A 5 5.64 4.68 -13.18
C ASN A 5 6.68 4.06 -12.24
N TYR A 6 7.02 4.75 -11.15
CA TYR A 6 7.81 4.24 -10.04
C TYR A 6 7.04 3.07 -9.39
N ARG A 7 7.04 1.92 -10.06
CA ARG A 7 6.53 0.68 -9.52
C ARG A 7 7.62 0.13 -8.62
N PHE A 8 7.33 0.07 -7.34
CA PHE A 8 8.18 -0.66 -6.40
C PHE A 8 8.26 -2.12 -6.86
N PRO A 9 9.44 -2.63 -7.24
CA PRO A 9 9.54 -3.99 -7.77
C PRO A 9 9.26 -5.00 -6.67
N VAL A 10 8.30 -5.89 -6.93
CA VAL A 10 7.93 -7.00 -6.02
C VAL A 10 8.69 -8.23 -6.44
N SER A 11 9.43 -8.83 -5.50
CA SER A 11 10.16 -10.07 -5.74
C SER A 11 9.62 -11.19 -4.84
N PRO A 12 9.54 -12.42 -5.35
CA PRO A 12 9.21 -13.58 -4.53
C PRO A 12 10.44 -14.00 -3.70
N LEU A 13 10.22 -14.37 -2.44
CA LEU A 13 11.23 -14.86 -1.51
C LEU A 13 10.84 -16.27 -1.05
N PRO A 14 11.60 -17.32 -1.40
CA PRO A 14 11.31 -18.67 -0.93
C PRO A 14 11.60 -18.79 0.57
N THR A 15 10.68 -19.38 1.33
CA THR A 15 10.83 -19.65 2.77
C THR A 15 9.98 -20.85 3.17
N ASN A 16 10.58 -21.87 3.78
CA ASN A 16 9.88 -23.06 4.34
C ASN A 16 8.91 -23.74 3.36
N ASN A 17 9.36 -24.03 2.13
CA ASN A 17 8.54 -24.60 1.04
C ASN A 17 7.30 -23.75 0.66
N ARG A 18 7.31 -22.47 1.03
CA ARG A 18 6.32 -21.46 0.65
C ARG A 18 7.04 -20.21 0.14
N TRP A 19 6.25 -19.22 -0.23
CA TRP A 19 6.74 -17.97 -0.77
C TRP A 19 6.28 -16.79 0.06
N LYS A 20 7.14 -15.79 0.18
CA LYS A 20 6.81 -14.45 0.66
C LYS A 20 7.00 -13.48 -0.49
N TRP A 21 6.40 -12.30 -0.40
CA TRP A 21 6.82 -11.20 -1.27
C TRP A 21 7.77 -10.28 -0.50
N GLN A 22 8.68 -9.65 -1.24
CA GLN A 22 9.52 -8.59 -0.71
C GLN A 22 9.60 -7.41 -1.69
N VAL A 23 9.84 -6.23 -1.15
CA VAL A 23 9.98 -4.98 -1.90
C VAL A 23 11.22 -4.25 -1.41
N LEU A 24 12.07 -3.83 -2.35
CA LEU A 24 13.19 -2.93 -2.06
C LEU A 24 12.71 -1.49 -2.21
N LEU A 25 12.76 -0.74 -1.11
CA LEU A 25 12.42 0.67 -1.10
C LEU A 25 13.60 1.50 -1.65
N PRO A 26 13.35 2.70 -2.19
CA PRO A 26 14.39 3.65 -2.62
C PRO A 26 15.38 4.03 -1.52
N THR A 27 14.98 3.88 -0.25
CA THR A 27 15.82 4.09 0.92
C THR A 27 16.83 2.96 1.16
N GLY A 28 16.78 1.88 0.38
CA GLY A 28 17.56 0.66 0.59
C GLY A 28 16.93 -0.30 1.61
N ALA A 29 15.83 0.08 2.26
CA ALA A 29 15.11 -0.80 3.19
C ALA A 29 14.34 -1.89 2.43
N ILE A 30 14.26 -3.09 3.02
CA ILE A 30 13.51 -4.21 2.47
C ILE A 30 12.26 -4.42 3.33
N LEU A 31 11.09 -4.43 2.68
CA LEU A 31 9.84 -4.87 3.28
C LEU A 31 9.55 -6.29 2.83
N THR A 32 9.10 -7.15 3.75
CA THR A 32 8.74 -8.53 3.46
C THR A 32 7.37 -8.84 4.04
N SER A 33 6.57 -9.63 3.31
CA SER A 33 5.26 -10.09 3.76
C SER A 33 5.33 -10.85 5.08
N LYS A 34 4.29 -10.71 5.90
CA LYS A 34 4.13 -11.56 7.09
C LYS A 34 3.56 -12.92 6.69
N GLU A 35 2.68 -12.90 5.70
CA GLU A 35 1.94 -14.00 5.12
C GLU A 35 2.84 -14.90 4.28
N TYR A 36 2.45 -16.17 4.17
CA TYR A 36 3.11 -17.17 3.34
C TYR A 36 2.14 -17.65 2.26
N TYR A 37 2.62 -17.68 1.02
CA TYR A 37 1.86 -18.02 -0.17
C TYR A 37 2.31 -19.37 -0.73
N PRO A 38 1.39 -20.17 -1.27
CA PRO A 38 1.70 -21.45 -1.93
C PRO A 38 2.65 -21.33 -3.12
N THR A 39 2.57 -20.27 -3.93
CA THR A 39 3.38 -20.10 -5.15
C THR A 39 4.03 -18.71 -5.21
N SER A 40 5.08 -18.59 -6.02
CA SER A 40 5.76 -17.33 -6.32
C SER A 40 4.81 -16.29 -6.91
N GLU A 41 3.93 -16.71 -7.81
CA GLU A 41 2.98 -15.84 -8.51
C GLU A 41 1.95 -15.27 -7.53
N GLN A 42 1.46 -16.10 -6.60
CA GLN A 42 0.54 -15.64 -5.57
C GLN A 42 1.20 -14.65 -4.62
N ALA A 43 2.46 -14.88 -4.26
CA ALA A 43 3.22 -13.93 -3.45
C ALA A 43 3.38 -12.59 -4.18
N ILE A 44 3.83 -12.60 -5.44
CA ILE A 44 4.02 -11.39 -6.24
C ILE A 44 2.70 -10.62 -6.37
N CYS A 45 1.62 -11.29 -6.79
CA CYS A 45 0.31 -10.67 -6.96
C CYS A 45 -0.19 -10.03 -5.65
N ALA A 46 -0.01 -10.71 -4.52
CA ALA A 46 -0.37 -10.15 -3.22
C ALA A 46 0.50 -8.93 -2.83
N GLY A 47 1.80 -8.95 -3.14
CA GLY A 47 2.68 -7.81 -2.90
C GLY A 47 2.36 -6.60 -3.77
N GLU A 48 2.04 -6.83 -5.05
CA GLU A 48 1.58 -5.78 -5.97
C GLU A 48 0.26 -5.16 -5.51
N HIS A 49 -0.69 -6.01 -5.07
CA HIS A 49 -1.95 -5.55 -4.51
C HIS A 49 -1.72 -4.72 -3.24
N TRP A 50 -0.86 -5.17 -2.32
CA TRP A 50 -0.52 -4.44 -1.11
C TRP A 50 0.05 -3.05 -1.43
N ILE A 51 0.99 -2.95 -2.39
CA ILE A 51 1.54 -1.66 -2.82
C ILE A 51 0.45 -0.74 -3.40
N ALA A 52 -0.45 -1.28 -4.21
CA ALA A 52 -1.54 -0.50 -4.79
C ALA A 52 -2.46 0.07 -3.70
N VAL A 53 -2.81 -0.73 -2.69
CA VAL A 53 -3.62 -0.31 -1.54
C VAL A 53 -2.91 0.78 -0.73
N GLU A 54 -1.64 0.60 -0.39
CA GLU A 54 -0.85 1.59 0.36
C GLU A 54 -0.66 2.91 -0.40
N THR A 55 -0.46 2.83 -1.71
CA THR A 55 -0.34 4.00 -2.59
C THR A 55 -1.65 4.77 -2.65
N ALA A 56 -2.78 4.08 -2.85
CA ALA A 56 -4.10 4.69 -2.82
C ALA A 56 -4.41 5.33 -1.45
N PHE A 57 -4.05 4.63 -0.36
CA PHE A 57 -4.22 5.15 1.01
C PHE A 57 -3.41 6.43 1.23
N SER A 58 -2.17 6.45 0.78
CA SER A 58 -1.29 7.62 0.91
C SER A 58 -1.80 8.81 0.09
N ALA A 59 -2.23 8.59 -1.15
CA ALA A 59 -2.78 9.64 -2.01
C ALA A 59 -4.07 10.24 -1.42
N LEU A 60 -4.99 9.40 -0.94
CA LEU A 60 -6.22 9.86 -0.29
C LEU A 60 -5.95 10.63 0.98
N LYS A 61 -5.02 10.15 1.83
CA LYS A 61 -4.62 10.85 3.06
C LYS A 61 -4.08 12.25 2.75
N LEU A 62 -3.21 12.38 1.73
CA LEU A 62 -2.66 13.67 1.31
C LEU A 62 -3.76 14.61 0.82
N CYS A 63 -4.63 14.12 -0.08
CA CYS A 63 -5.75 14.89 -0.62
C CYS A 63 -6.70 15.38 0.49
N LEU A 64 -7.16 14.49 1.37
CA LEU A 64 -8.04 14.85 2.47
C LEU A 64 -7.38 15.81 3.48
N SER A 65 -6.08 15.64 3.73
CA SER A 65 -5.32 16.56 4.57
C SER A 65 -5.26 17.96 3.96
N GLN A 66 -5.06 18.06 2.64
CA GLN A 66 -5.03 19.33 1.95
C GLN A 66 -6.41 20.02 1.99
N ILE A 67 -7.48 19.30 1.64
CA ILE A 67 -8.87 19.79 1.70
C ILE A 67 -9.21 20.30 3.11
N CYS A 68 -8.78 19.58 4.16
CA CYS A 68 -8.97 20.01 5.55
C CYS A 68 -8.15 21.26 5.89
N THR A 69 -6.92 21.37 5.39
CA THR A 69 -6.04 22.53 5.63
C THR A 69 -6.57 23.79 4.94
N GLU A 70 -7.19 23.64 3.77
CA GLU A 70 -7.85 24.71 3.02
C GLU A 70 -9.20 25.13 3.64
N GLY A 71 -9.67 24.44 4.68
CA GLY A 71 -10.91 24.75 5.38
C GLY A 71 -12.18 24.26 4.68
N ASN A 72 -12.06 23.46 3.61
CA ASN A 72 -13.19 22.90 2.88
C ASN A 72 -13.94 21.80 3.67
N ILE A 73 -13.23 21.12 4.57
CA ILE A 73 -13.81 20.19 5.55
C ILE A 73 -13.25 20.47 6.94
N THR A 74 -14.03 20.14 7.96
CA THR A 74 -13.59 20.20 9.35
C THR A 74 -12.63 19.06 9.69
N GLN A 75 -11.84 19.25 10.76
CA GLN A 75 -10.98 18.20 11.32
C GLN A 75 -11.76 16.94 11.70
N LYS A 76 -13.04 17.09 12.11
CA LYS A 76 -13.91 15.97 12.46
C LYS A 76 -14.32 15.18 11.22
N GLU A 77 -14.70 15.86 10.14
CA GLU A 77 -15.04 15.22 8.87
C GLU A 77 -13.83 14.50 8.27
N TYR A 78 -12.65 15.11 8.29
CA TYR A 78 -11.39 14.45 7.91
C TYR A 78 -11.19 13.13 8.68
N ARG A 79 -11.30 13.15 10.02
CA ARG A 79 -11.14 11.95 10.85
C ARG A 79 -12.18 10.88 10.52
N ASN A 80 -13.43 11.28 10.30
CA ASN A 80 -14.52 10.35 9.95
C ASN A 80 -14.27 9.71 8.58
N LEU A 81 -13.89 10.49 7.57
CA LEU A 81 -13.58 10.00 6.23
C LEU A 81 -12.40 9.03 6.23
N MET A 82 -11.31 9.38 6.92
CA MET A 82 -10.16 8.48 7.08
C MET A 82 -10.53 7.19 7.82
N THR A 83 -11.38 7.27 8.85
CA THR A 83 -11.85 6.09 9.60
C THR A 83 -12.70 5.17 8.72
N SER A 84 -13.63 5.73 7.95
CA SER A 84 -14.45 4.96 7.01
C SER A 84 -13.59 4.29 5.95
N PHE A 85 -12.59 5.00 5.42
CA PHE A 85 -11.67 4.43 4.44
C PHE A 85 -10.87 3.26 5.01
N ILE A 86 -10.27 3.41 6.19
CA ILE A 86 -9.56 2.33 6.89
C ILE A 86 -10.45 1.10 7.06
N LYS A 87 -11.74 1.28 7.39
CA LYS A 87 -12.68 0.16 7.54
C LYS A 87 -12.91 -0.57 6.23
N ILE A 88 -13.02 0.15 5.11
CA ILE A 88 -13.23 -0.45 3.79
C ILE A 88 -11.97 -1.23 3.35
N THR A 89 -10.77 -0.69 3.61
CA THR A 89 -9.52 -1.30 3.15
C THR A 89 -8.94 -2.39 4.07
N LYS A 90 -9.26 -2.38 5.37
CA LYS A 90 -8.83 -3.44 6.31
C LYS A 90 -9.67 -4.72 6.24
N HIS A 91 -10.74 -4.73 5.45
CA HIS A 91 -11.61 -5.89 5.25
C HIS A 91 -11.41 -6.59 3.90
N SER A 92 -10.29 -6.35 3.20
CA SER A 92 -9.90 -7.02 1.94
C SER A 92 -8.65 -7.86 2.14
#